data_AF-A0A4Y2BKY9-F1
#
_entry.id   AF-A0A4Y2BKY9-F1
#
_cell.length_a   1.000
_cell.length_b   1.000
_cell.length_c   1.000
_cell.angle_alpha   90.00
_cell.angle_beta   90.00
_cell.angle_gamma   90.00
#
_symmetry.space_group_name_H-M   'P 1'
#
loop_
_entity.id
_entity.type
_entity.pdbx_description
1 polymer ?
#
loop_
_entity_poly.entity_id
_entity_poly.type
_entity_poly.pdbx_seq_one_letter_code
_entity_poly.pdbx_strand_id
1 'polypeptide(L)'
;MDYADLNKGENVTKPPLTERFSDDMIAEAIVNTAIIEEVILHTIKGFPCHTQATGRIFKVVKEAAAAVCGPRRRDGFIRNRLKSRNLIPVYNTKHDYHPL
;
A
#
# COMPACT_ATOMS: atom_id res chain seq x y z
N MET A 1 -6.61 -19.16 10.17
CA MET A 1 -5.35 -18.41 10.33
C MET A 1 -5.71 -17.15 11.09
N ASP A 2 -5.33 -17.08 12.36
CA ASP A 2 -5.55 -15.89 13.20
C ASP A 2 -4.52 -14.82 12.81
N TYR A 3 -4.94 -13.56 12.70
CA TYR A 3 -4.02 -12.45 12.40
C TYR A 3 -2.94 -12.31 13.48
N ALA A 4 -3.18 -12.82 14.69
CA ALA A 4 -2.21 -12.84 15.78
C ALA A 4 -0.98 -13.72 15.49
N ASP A 5 -1.11 -14.78 14.67
CA ASP A 5 0.00 -15.68 14.37
C ASP A 5 0.98 -15.11 13.32
N LEU A 6 0.56 -14.10 12.55
CA LEU A 6 1.42 -13.40 11.58
C LEU A 6 2.36 -12.38 12.24
N ASN A 7 2.18 -12.08 13.52
CA ASN A 7 2.93 -11.06 14.24
C ASN A 7 3.99 -11.63 15.20
N LYS A 8 4.21 -12.95 15.18
CA LYS A 8 5.35 -13.59 15.85
C LYS A 8 6.60 -13.45 14.96
N GLY A 9 7.03 -12.20 14.78
CA GLY A 9 8.28 -11.92 14.08
C GLY A 9 9.46 -12.35 14.95
N GLU A 10 9.98 -13.56 14.74
CA GLU A 10 11.14 -14.09 15.47
C GLU A 10 12.42 -13.27 15.26
N ASN A 11 12.42 -12.25 14.39
CA ASN A 11 13.55 -11.34 14.16
C ASN A 11 13.05 -9.92 13.87
N VAL A 12 12.65 -9.17 14.91
CA VAL A 12 12.26 -7.76 14.77
C VAL A 12 13.52 -6.91 14.50
N THR A 13 13.81 -6.70 13.22
CA THR A 13 14.90 -5.81 12.79
C THR A 13 14.43 -4.36 12.92
N LYS A 14 15.28 -3.47 13.47
CA LYS A 14 14.95 -2.04 13.57
C LYS A 14 14.62 -1.49 12.17
N PRO A 15 13.54 -0.71 12.00
CA PRO A 15 13.21 -0.11 10.71
C PRO A 15 14.38 0.73 10.18
N PRO A 16 14.69 0.71 8.87
CA PRO A 16 15.77 1.52 8.28
C PRO A 16 15.65 3.02 8.56
N LEU A 17 14.43 3.50 8.83
CA LEU A 17 14.16 4.88 9.19
C LEU A 17 14.71 5.25 10.59
N THR A 18 14.69 4.29 11.52
CA THR A 18 15.07 4.48 12.93
C THR A 18 16.37 3.78 13.30
N GLU A 19 16.95 3.00 12.40
CA GLU A 19 18.19 2.22 12.62
C GLU A 19 19.35 3.07 13.16
N ARG A 20 19.47 4.32 12.68
CA ARG A 20 20.55 5.24 13.08
C ARG A 20 20.22 6.10 14.32
N PHE A 21 19.07 5.91 14.94
CA PHE A 21 18.65 6.65 16.13
C PHE A 21 18.60 5.71 17.34
N SER A 22 19.05 6.19 18.50
CA SER A 22 18.89 5.42 19.74
C SER A 22 17.44 5.45 20.21
N ASP A 23 17.06 4.46 21.02
CA ASP A 23 15.69 4.37 21.53
C ASP A 23 15.36 5.57 22.44
N ASP A 24 16.35 6.09 23.17
CA ASP A 24 16.22 7.32 23.97
C ASP A 24 15.98 8.57 23.11
N MET A 25 16.71 8.72 21.98
CA MET A 25 16.50 9.82 21.04
C MET A 25 15.10 9.77 20.41
N ILE A 26 14.61 8.57 20.12
CA ILE A 26 13.26 8.37 19.58
C ILE A 26 12.21 8.74 20.64
N ALA A 27 12.39 8.29 21.88
CA ALA A 27 11.50 8.61 22.99
C ALA A 27 11.47 10.13 23.25
N GLU A 28 12.63 10.79 23.24
CA GLU A 28 12.74 12.23 23.39
C GLU A 28 12.08 12.98 22.24
N ALA A 29 12.27 12.53 20.98
CA ALA A 29 11.65 13.15 19.82
C ALA A 29 10.11 13.03 19.82
N ILE A 30 9.55 11.96 20.39
CA ILE A 30 8.09 11.81 20.56
C ILE A 30 7.54 12.86 21.55
N VAL A 31 8.28 13.15 22.62
CA VAL A 31 7.89 14.14 23.64
C VAL A 31 8.15 15.57 23.17
N ASN A 32 9.27 15.78 22.47
CA ASN A 32 9.71 17.06 21.94
C ASN A 32 9.73 17.03 20.41
N THR A 33 8.60 17.42 19.83
CA THR A 33 8.40 17.46 18.37
C THR A 33 9.37 18.36 17.62
N ALA A 34 10.06 19.30 18.26
CA ALA A 34 11.10 20.11 17.61
C ALA A 34 12.27 19.25 17.09
N ILE A 35 12.60 18.17 17.80
CA ILE A 35 13.65 17.23 17.39
C ILE A 35 13.24 16.45 16.14
N ILE A 36 11.93 16.15 16.00
CA ILE A 36 11.40 15.53 14.78
C ILE A 36 11.58 16.47 13.60
N GLU A 37 11.30 17.76 13.76
CA GLU A 37 11.40 18.76 12.69
C GLU A 37 12.83 19.02 12.22
N GLU A 38 13.81 19.07 13.14
CA GLU A 38 15.20 19.34 12.78
C GLU A 38 15.94 18.11 12.24
N VAL A 39 15.71 16.91 12.79
CA VAL A 39 16.57 15.74 12.52
C VAL A 39 15.86 14.68 11.66
N ILE A 40 14.61 14.36 12.00
CA ILE A 40 13.91 13.22 11.40
C ILE A 40 13.21 13.64 10.10
N LEU A 41 12.63 14.84 10.05
CA LEU A 41 11.89 15.35 8.91
C LEU A 41 12.75 15.51 7.66
N HIS A 42 14.02 15.91 7.81
CA HIS A 42 14.97 15.95 6.68
C HIS A 42 15.12 14.57 6.03
N THR A 43 15.19 13.52 6.85
CA THR A 43 15.25 12.15 6.32
C THR A 43 13.95 11.73 5.67
N ILE A 44 12.81 11.98 6.31
CA ILE A 44 11.49 11.61 5.79
C ILE A 44 11.24 12.31 4.43
N LYS A 45 11.59 13.59 4.31
CA LYS A 45 11.51 14.37 3.06
C LYS A 45 12.43 13.84 1.97
N GLY A 46 13.54 13.20 2.33
CA GLY A 46 14.46 12.57 1.38
C GLY A 46 13.90 11.28 0.76
N PHE A 47 12.92 10.63 1.38
CA PHE A 47 12.28 9.47 0.80
C PHE A 47 11.23 9.89 -0.25
N PRO A 48 11.27 9.34 -1.48
CA PRO A 48 10.28 9.63 -2.53
C PRO A 48 8.88 9.06 -2.23
N CYS A 49 8.69 8.44 -1.04
CA CYS A 49 7.43 7.86 -0.61
C CYS A 49 6.35 8.91 -0.33
N HIS A 50 6.72 10.18 -0.09
CA HIS A 50 5.77 11.27 0.16
C HIS A 50 5.48 12.14 -1.06
N THR A 51 5.67 11.61 -2.27
CA THR A 51 5.27 12.31 -3.49
C THR A 51 3.76 12.28 -3.67
N GLN A 52 3.22 13.27 -4.40
CA GLN A 52 1.82 13.31 -4.79
C GLN A 52 1.41 12.03 -5.57
N ALA A 53 2.34 11.45 -6.33
CA ALA A 53 2.12 10.18 -7.04
C ALA A 53 1.82 9.03 -6.08
N THR A 54 2.63 8.86 -5.03
CA THR A 54 2.40 7.83 -4.00
C THR A 54 1.04 8.02 -3.31
N GLY A 55 0.69 9.26 -2.96
CA GLY A 55 -0.62 9.56 -2.37
C GLY A 55 -1.79 9.20 -3.28
N ARG A 56 -1.68 9.47 -4.60
CA ARG A 56 -2.70 9.09 -5.59
C ARG A 56 -2.84 7.57 -5.72
N ILE A 57 -1.73 6.84 -5.80
CA ILE A 57 -1.74 5.37 -5.88
C ILE A 57 -2.40 4.77 -4.64
N PHE A 58 -2.00 5.22 -3.45
CA PHE A 58 -2.58 4.73 -2.20
C PHE A 58 -4.09 4.99 -2.12
N LYS A 59 -4.54 6.17 -2.55
CA LYS A 59 -5.97 6.49 -2.62
C LYS A 59 -6.73 5.51 -3.52
N VAL A 60 -6.26 5.30 -4.75
CA VAL A 60 -6.90 4.39 -5.72
C VAL A 60 -6.96 2.97 -5.16
N VAL A 61 -5.86 2.47 -4.59
CA VAL A 61 -5.80 1.13 -4.00
C VAL A 61 -6.79 1.00 -2.83
N LYS A 62 -6.83 2.00 -1.94
CA LYS A 62 -7.72 2.01 -0.79
C LYS A 62 -9.19 2.02 -1.22
N GLU A 63 -9.55 2.89 -2.16
CA GLU A 63 -10.92 2.98 -2.67
C GLU A 63 -11.35 1.70 -3.38
N ALA A 64 -10.48 1.12 -4.21
CA ALA A 64 -10.74 -0.16 -4.87
C ALA A 64 -10.93 -1.31 -3.86
N ALA A 65 -10.08 -1.39 -2.83
CA ALA A 65 -10.21 -2.40 -1.78
C ALA A 65 -11.51 -2.21 -0.96
N ALA A 66 -11.86 -0.97 -0.62
CA ALA A 66 -13.09 -0.65 0.09
C ALA A 66 -14.34 -1.02 -0.71
N ALA A 67 -14.32 -0.84 -2.03
CA ALA A 67 -15.42 -1.17 -2.93
C ALA A 67 -15.75 -2.68 -2.95
N VAL A 68 -14.76 -3.55 -2.72
CA VAL A 68 -14.94 -5.02 -2.74
C VAL A 68 -15.01 -5.66 -1.35
N CYS A 69 -14.98 -4.85 -0.29
CA CYS A 69 -14.97 -5.36 1.08
C CYS A 69 -16.32 -6.01 1.45
N GLY A 70 -16.29 -7.24 1.93
CA GLY A 70 -17.48 -8.00 2.33
C GLY A 70 -18.04 -8.94 1.24
N PRO A 71 -18.70 -10.05 1.63
CA PRO A 71 -19.01 -11.15 0.71
C PRO A 71 -19.86 -10.74 -0.51
N ARG A 72 -20.93 -9.96 -0.29
CA ARG A 72 -21.86 -9.56 -1.37
C ARG A 72 -21.21 -8.65 -2.41
N ARG A 73 -20.42 -7.66 -1.97
CA ARG A 73 -19.72 -6.72 -2.86
C ARG A 73 -18.64 -7.44 -3.67
N ARG A 74 -17.90 -8.34 -3.02
CA ARG A 74 -16.89 -9.16 -3.68
C ARG A 74 -17.48 -10.08 -4.73
N ASP A 75 -18.55 -10.81 -4.41
CA ASP A 75 -19.25 -11.69 -5.36
C ASP A 75 -19.79 -10.90 -6.56
N GLY A 76 -20.44 -9.75 -6.31
CA GLY A 76 -20.88 -8.84 -7.37
C GLY A 76 -19.75 -8.39 -8.30
N PHE A 77 -18.61 -7.99 -7.73
CA PHE A 77 -17.42 -7.60 -8.51
C PHE A 77 -16.89 -8.76 -9.36
N ILE A 78 -16.78 -9.96 -8.80
CA ILE A 78 -16.31 -11.16 -9.53
C ILE A 78 -17.26 -11.48 -10.70
N ARG A 79 -18.56 -11.54 -10.45
CA ARG A 79 -19.56 -11.83 -11.50
C ARG A 79 -19.54 -10.78 -12.60
N ASN A 80 -19.45 -9.50 -12.24
CA ASN A 80 -19.38 -8.43 -13.22
C ASN A 80 -18.11 -8.51 -14.07
N ARG A 81 -16.97 -8.86 -13.45
CA ARG A 81 -15.70 -9.07 -14.16
C ARG A 81 -15.74 -10.26 -15.11
N LEU A 82 -16.38 -11.37 -14.71
CA LEU A 82 -16.59 -12.53 -15.58
C LEU A 82 -17.49 -12.17 -16.77
N LYS A 83 -18.60 -11.46 -16.53
CA LYS A 83 -19.48 -10.97 -17.61
C LYS A 83 -18.73 -10.07 -18.59
N SER A 84 -17.96 -9.10 -18.09
CA SER A 84 -17.15 -8.21 -18.92
C SER A 84 -16.13 -8.99 -19.76
N ARG A 85 -15.45 -9.99 -19.19
CA ARG A 85 -14.51 -10.84 -19.93
C ARG A 85 -15.18 -11.64 -21.05
N ASN A 86 -16.39 -12.12 -20.82
CA ASN A 86 -17.16 -12.84 -21.85
C ASN A 86 -17.57 -11.94 -23.03
N LEU A 87 -17.60 -10.61 -22.84
CA LEU A 87 -17.85 -9.66 -23.94
C LEU A 87 -16.59 -9.38 -24.77
N ILE A 88 -15.41 -9.69 -24.25
CA ILE A 88 -14.15 -9.50 -24.97
C ILE A 88 -13.98 -10.70 -25.90
N PRO A 89 -13.85 -10.49 -27.23
CA PRO A 89 -13.60 -11.59 -28.15
C PRO A 89 -12.33 -12.34 -27.78
N VAL A 90 -12.32 -13.66 -28.01
CA VAL A 90 -11.12 -14.46 -27.86
C VAL A 90 -10.26 -14.27 -29.12
N TYR A 91 -9.03 -13.83 -28.92
CA TYR A 91 -8.04 -13.66 -29.98
C TYR A 91 -6.99 -14.76 -29.84
N ASN A 92 -6.70 -15.48 -30.92
CA ASN A 92 -5.69 -16.54 -30.91
C ASN A 92 -4.29 -15.97 -31.14
N THR A 93 -4.22 -14.87 -31.89
CA THR A 93 -2.99 -14.14 -32.16
C THR A 93 -3.17 -12.65 -31.86
N LYS A 94 -2.06 -11.94 -31.67
CA LYS A 94 -2.09 -10.48 -31.52
C LYS A 94 -2.59 -9.77 -32.79
N HIS A 95 -2.40 -10.37 -33.96
CA HIS A 95 -2.88 -9.80 -35.23
C HIS A 95 -4.41 -9.81 -35.34
N ASP A 96 -5.08 -10.72 -34.64
CA ASP A 96 -6.54 -10.81 -34.62
C ASP A 96 -7.18 -9.63 -33.86
N TYR A 97 -6.40 -8.92 -33.05
CA TYR A 97 -6.89 -7.75 -32.29
C TYR A 97 -6.90 -6.51 -33.17
N HIS A 98 -8.11 -6.02 -33.46
CA HIS A 98 -8.33 -4.76 -34.16
C HIS A 98 -9.06 -3.78 -33.22
N PRO A 99 -8.35 -2.77 -32.66
CA PRO A 99 -9.02 -1.73 -31.88
C PRO A 99 -9.95 -0.92 -32.79
N LEU A 100 -11.13 -0.59 -32.25
CA LEU A 100 -12.09 0.34 -32.89
C LEU A 100 -11.51 1.75 -33.01
#